data_AF-A0A7S0GYB2-F1
#
_entry.id   AF-A0A7S0GYB2-F1
#
_cell.length_a   1.000
_cell.length_b   1.000
_cell.length_c   1.000
_cell.angle_alpha   90.00
_cell.angle_beta   90.00
_cell.angle_gamma   90.00
#
_symmetry.space_group_name_H-M   'P 1'
#
loop_
_entity.id
_entity.type
_entity.pdbx_description
1 polymer ?
#
loop_
_entity_poly.entity_id
_entity_poly.type
_entity_poly.pdbx_seq_one_letter_code
_entity_poly.pdbx_strand_id
1 'polypeptide(L)'
;SSRVAAPHPARLDSRGPTRARRACLARPKARARSSDDGGADVADRVLDVWAGGGTGIVAPSDASALERLETRWRACAAMDLESRWVVTKDLWLVERERAGLSADWKLGWSGAKTYVGITYMWGEAGEEKGEIFLSKYLLLDPVFENVLGCMRHELAHALVGPEEDHGPRWRSAAEALCTPRNWSSDTARNFYARPNVVALWTALDVASFAGRAFKLPPELFEKTVWPGDGTRTVFTDEDGNVVM
;
A
#
# COMPACT_ATOMS: atom_id res chain seq x y z
N SER A 1 21.05 -22.95 63.26
CA SER A 1 20.58 -24.18 62.58
C SER A 1 19.36 -23.84 61.74
N SER A 2 19.59 -23.27 60.56
CA SER A 2 19.58 -23.93 59.23
C SER A 2 18.20 -24.48 58.84
N ARG A 3 17.52 -23.69 58.00
CA ARG A 3 16.25 -24.01 57.34
C ARG A 3 16.53 -25.05 56.24
N VAL A 4 15.80 -26.16 56.27
CA VAL A 4 15.83 -27.19 55.22
C VAL A 4 15.03 -26.69 54.01
N ALA A 5 15.71 -26.58 52.87
CA ALA A 5 15.13 -26.25 51.59
C ALA A 5 14.44 -27.49 50.98
N ALA A 6 13.18 -27.33 50.56
CA ALA A 6 12.50 -28.31 49.71
C ALA A 6 12.78 -27.98 48.23
N PRO A 7 12.96 -28.99 47.36
CA PRO A 7 13.42 -28.79 45.98
C PRO A 7 12.33 -28.25 45.06
N HIS A 8 12.77 -27.37 44.16
CA HIS A 8 12.01 -26.80 43.04
C HIS A 8 11.48 -27.89 42.10
N PRO A 9 10.21 -27.84 41.64
CA PRO A 9 9.80 -28.59 40.46
C PRO A 9 10.38 -27.91 39.20
N ALA A 10 11.07 -28.72 38.40
CA ALA A 10 11.57 -28.36 37.08
C ALA A 10 10.42 -27.95 36.15
N ARG A 11 10.50 -26.73 35.60
CA ARG A 11 9.65 -26.33 34.46
C ARG A 11 10.27 -26.87 33.19
N LEU A 12 9.62 -27.86 32.59
CA LEU A 12 9.80 -28.25 31.20
C LEU A 12 9.07 -27.25 30.29
N ASP A 13 9.82 -26.79 29.30
CA ASP A 13 9.49 -26.39 27.94
C ASP A 13 8.22 -25.58 27.60
N SER A 14 8.45 -24.48 26.89
CA SER A 14 8.06 -24.37 25.46
C SER A 14 8.47 -23.01 24.90
N ARG A 15 9.75 -22.85 24.52
CA ARG A 15 10.13 -21.74 23.61
C ARG A 15 9.82 -22.17 22.19
N GLY A 16 8.59 -21.91 21.75
CA GLY A 16 8.25 -21.94 20.34
C GLY A 16 9.07 -20.92 19.54
N PRO A 17 9.27 -21.13 18.23
CA PRO A 17 10.11 -20.26 17.42
C PRO A 17 9.50 -18.87 17.32
N THR A 18 10.28 -17.85 17.70
CA THR A 18 9.92 -16.44 17.63
C THR A 18 9.74 -16.04 16.15
N ARG A 19 8.48 -15.87 15.70
CA ARG A 19 8.13 -15.37 14.35
C ARG A 19 8.71 -13.95 14.16
N ALA A 20 9.75 -13.82 13.34
CA ALA A 20 10.25 -12.53 12.90
C ALA A 20 9.26 -11.92 11.89
N ARG A 21 8.50 -10.89 12.31
CA ARG A 21 7.57 -10.13 11.46
C ARG A 21 8.15 -8.74 11.20
N ARG A 22 8.74 -8.49 10.03
CA ARG A 22 9.28 -7.16 9.65
C ARG A 22 8.28 -6.41 8.77
N ALA A 23 8.02 -5.16 9.12
CA ALA A 23 7.59 -4.15 8.15
C ALA A 23 8.81 -3.80 7.29
N CYS A 24 8.67 -3.83 5.97
CA CYS A 24 9.73 -3.41 5.05
C CYS A 24 9.88 -1.88 5.12
N LEU A 25 10.85 -1.43 5.91
CA LEU A 25 11.38 -0.07 5.88
C LEU A 25 12.83 -0.18 5.42
N ALA A 26 13.10 0.09 4.15
CA ALA A 26 14.43 -0.03 3.57
C ALA A 26 15.18 1.31 3.49
N ARG A 27 16.50 1.22 3.68
CA ARG A 27 17.47 2.33 3.70
C ARG A 27 17.97 2.68 2.29
N PRO A 28 18.45 3.91 2.03
CA PRO A 28 18.74 4.37 0.68
C PRO A 28 20.14 4.00 0.17
N LYS A 29 20.24 3.46 -1.06
CA LYS A 29 21.02 3.96 -2.22
C LYS A 29 21.27 2.91 -3.33
N ALA A 30 20.97 3.26 -4.59
CA ALA A 30 21.91 3.43 -5.71
C ALA A 30 21.17 3.87 -6.99
N ARG A 31 21.78 4.77 -7.78
CA ARG A 31 21.22 5.35 -9.04
C ARG A 31 21.00 4.28 -10.11
N ALA A 32 19.80 4.23 -10.69
CA ALA A 32 19.49 3.44 -11.88
C ALA A 32 19.82 4.21 -13.17
N ARG A 33 20.37 3.51 -14.16
CA ARG A 33 20.67 4.01 -15.51
C ARG A 33 19.41 4.01 -16.40
N SER A 34 19.38 4.94 -17.34
CA SER A 34 18.33 5.15 -18.32
C SER A 34 18.35 4.10 -19.43
N SER A 35 17.20 3.48 -19.67
CA SER A 35 16.78 3.05 -21.00
C SER A 35 15.40 3.63 -21.23
N ASP A 36 15.34 4.57 -22.17
CA ASP A 36 14.11 4.91 -22.87
C ASP A 36 13.85 3.76 -23.85
N ASP A 37 12.63 3.25 -23.87
CA ASP A 37 11.93 2.93 -25.11
C ASP A 37 10.44 2.79 -24.80
N GLY A 38 9.66 3.71 -25.36
CA GLY A 38 8.23 3.60 -25.47
C GLY A 38 7.89 2.57 -26.53
N GLY A 39 7.13 1.55 -26.15
CA GLY A 39 6.56 0.56 -27.04
C GLY A 39 5.31 -0.02 -26.41
N ALA A 40 4.19 0.08 -27.13
CA ALA A 40 2.89 -0.45 -26.73
C ALA A 40 2.96 -1.96 -26.48
N ASP A 41 2.49 -2.41 -25.31
CA ASP A 41 2.55 -3.82 -24.94
C ASP A 41 1.19 -4.49 -25.17
N VAL A 42 1.13 -5.37 -26.18
CA VAL A 42 -0.11 -5.97 -26.70
C VAL A 42 -0.31 -7.40 -26.18
N ALA A 43 0.60 -7.91 -25.35
CA ALA A 43 0.53 -9.26 -24.80
C ALA A 43 0.64 -9.25 -23.27
N ASP A 44 0.03 -10.25 -22.65
CA ASP A 44 0.15 -10.49 -21.22
C ASP A 44 1.62 -10.71 -20.83
N ARG A 45 2.05 -10.15 -19.70
CA ARG A 45 3.37 -10.41 -19.13
C ARG A 45 3.29 -11.46 -18.04
N VAL A 46 4.17 -12.47 -18.11
CA VAL A 46 4.27 -13.54 -17.10
C VAL A 46 5.39 -13.21 -16.11
N LEU A 47 5.08 -13.28 -14.82
CA LEU A 47 5.95 -12.97 -13.70
C LEU A 47 6.09 -14.17 -12.76
N ASP A 48 7.25 -14.26 -12.12
CA ASP A 48 7.47 -15.17 -10.99
C ASP A 48 6.97 -14.51 -9.70
N VAL A 49 5.77 -14.90 -9.26
CA VAL A 49 5.08 -14.32 -8.09
C VAL A 49 5.16 -15.23 -6.86
N TRP A 50 5.03 -14.64 -5.67
CA TRP A 50 4.82 -15.42 -4.44
C TRP A 50 3.39 -16.01 -4.40
N ALA A 51 3.13 -16.93 -3.47
CA ALA A 51 1.86 -17.65 -3.38
C ALA A 51 0.61 -16.74 -3.29
N GLY A 52 0.70 -15.60 -2.60
CA GLY A 52 -0.38 -14.60 -2.50
C GLY A 52 -0.43 -13.57 -3.65
N GLY A 53 0.51 -13.64 -4.60
CA GLY A 53 0.71 -12.66 -5.68
C GLY A 53 -0.20 -12.87 -6.89
N GLY A 54 -1.25 -13.68 -6.75
CA GLY A 54 -2.24 -13.90 -7.81
C GLY A 54 -1.75 -14.83 -8.92
N THR A 55 -2.22 -14.60 -10.14
CA THR A 55 -1.99 -15.51 -11.28
C THR A 55 -0.57 -15.45 -11.85
N GLY A 56 0.21 -14.42 -11.51
CA GLY A 56 1.48 -14.12 -12.14
C GLY A 56 1.35 -13.63 -13.60
N ILE A 57 0.14 -13.31 -14.05
CA ILE A 57 -0.13 -12.79 -15.39
C ILE A 57 -0.62 -11.36 -15.25
N VAL A 58 0.15 -10.41 -15.79
CA VAL A 58 -0.21 -8.99 -15.86
C VAL A 58 -0.76 -8.68 -17.25
N ALA A 59 -2.04 -8.35 -17.32
CA ALA A 59 -2.70 -7.99 -18.57
C ALA A 59 -2.26 -6.60 -19.09
N PRO A 60 -2.42 -6.34 -20.40
CA PRO A 60 -2.21 -5.01 -20.97
C PRO A 60 -3.03 -3.92 -20.28
N SER A 61 -2.50 -2.70 -20.27
CA SER A 61 -3.20 -1.54 -19.70
C SER A 61 -4.36 -1.11 -20.60
N ASP A 62 -5.57 -0.99 -20.07
CA ASP A 62 -6.71 -0.39 -20.78
C ASP A 62 -6.60 1.14 -20.77
N ALA A 63 -5.99 1.69 -21.83
CA ALA A 63 -5.81 3.14 -21.99
C ALA A 63 -7.16 3.90 -21.96
N SER A 64 -8.23 3.32 -22.50
CA SER A 64 -9.54 3.98 -22.54
C SER A 64 -10.18 4.02 -21.15
N ALA A 65 -10.03 2.98 -20.35
CA ALA A 65 -10.45 3.00 -18.95
C ALA A 65 -9.68 4.04 -18.13
N LEU A 66 -8.36 4.09 -18.29
CA LEU A 66 -7.52 5.06 -17.60
C LEU A 66 -7.86 6.51 -17.99
N GLU A 67 -8.12 6.79 -19.26
CA GLU A 67 -8.53 8.12 -19.71
C GLU A 67 -9.88 8.55 -19.10
N ARG A 68 -10.85 7.63 -19.00
CA ARG A 68 -12.13 7.89 -18.32
C ARG A 68 -11.94 8.19 -16.83
N LEU A 69 -11.08 7.43 -16.16
CA LEU A 69 -10.77 7.65 -14.74
C LEU A 69 -10.04 8.97 -14.52
N GLU A 70 -9.09 9.30 -15.38
CA GLU A 70 -8.37 10.58 -15.34
C GLU A 70 -9.31 11.77 -15.57
N THR A 71 -10.24 11.66 -16.52
CA THR A 71 -11.25 12.68 -16.77
C THR A 71 -12.12 12.92 -15.53
N ARG A 72 -12.57 11.85 -14.88
CA ARG A 72 -13.32 11.93 -13.62
C ARG A 72 -12.49 12.52 -12.47
N TRP A 73 -11.22 12.15 -12.37
CA TRP A 73 -10.27 12.70 -11.41
C TRP A 73 -10.15 14.21 -11.56
N ARG A 74 -9.94 14.69 -12.80
CA ARG A 74 -9.81 16.13 -13.11
C ARG A 74 -11.10 16.92 -12.87
N ALA A 75 -12.27 16.28 -12.99
CA ALA A 75 -13.57 16.91 -12.73
C ALA A 75 -13.88 17.07 -11.23
N CYS A 76 -13.20 16.35 -10.34
CA CYS A 76 -13.41 16.46 -8.89
C CYS A 76 -12.96 17.84 -8.38
N ALA A 77 -13.77 18.46 -7.53
CA ALA A 77 -13.42 19.73 -6.90
C ALA A 77 -12.13 19.60 -6.06
N ALA A 78 -11.45 20.73 -5.83
CA ALA A 78 -10.27 20.74 -4.96
C ALA A 78 -10.65 20.26 -3.56
N MET A 79 -9.84 19.36 -3.00
CA MET A 79 -10.05 18.73 -1.69
C MET A 79 -11.30 17.85 -1.55
N ASP A 80 -12.02 17.56 -2.64
CA ASP A 80 -13.15 16.62 -2.64
C ASP A 80 -12.67 15.17 -2.53
N LEU A 81 -12.31 14.77 -1.31
CA LEU A 81 -11.80 13.43 -1.02
C LEU A 81 -12.83 12.34 -1.27
N GLU A 82 -14.13 12.64 -1.12
CA GLU A 82 -15.20 11.66 -1.33
C GLU A 82 -15.26 11.23 -2.80
N SER A 83 -15.32 12.18 -3.73
CA SER A 83 -15.30 11.88 -5.15
C SER A 83 -13.97 11.27 -5.59
N ARG A 84 -12.83 11.78 -5.08
CA ARG A 84 -11.50 11.22 -5.38
C ARG A 84 -11.42 9.76 -4.95
N TRP A 85 -11.95 9.41 -3.77
CA TRP A 85 -11.97 8.04 -3.27
C TRP A 85 -12.83 7.11 -4.13
N VAL A 86 -13.97 7.58 -4.63
CA VAL A 86 -14.78 6.78 -5.58
C VAL A 86 -13.95 6.46 -6.84
N VAL A 87 -13.26 7.45 -7.42
CA VAL A 87 -12.39 7.22 -8.60
C VAL A 87 -11.23 6.28 -8.25
N THR A 88 -10.63 6.41 -7.07
CA THR A 88 -9.56 5.52 -6.60
C THR A 88 -10.01 4.07 -6.45
N LYS A 89 -11.22 3.82 -5.94
CA LYS A 89 -11.77 2.46 -5.86
C LYS A 89 -11.99 1.85 -7.24
N ASP A 90 -12.47 2.64 -8.20
CA ASP A 90 -12.66 2.15 -9.57
C ASP A 90 -11.31 1.86 -10.24
N LEU A 91 -10.30 2.73 -10.01
CA LEU A 91 -8.93 2.50 -10.46
C LEU A 91 -8.35 1.21 -9.86
N TRP A 92 -8.59 0.97 -8.57
CA TRP A 92 -8.17 -0.25 -7.89
C TRP A 92 -8.76 -1.51 -8.52
N LEU A 93 -10.05 -1.52 -8.83
CA LEU A 93 -10.67 -2.68 -9.48
C LEU A 93 -9.99 -2.99 -10.82
N VAL A 94 -9.77 -1.95 -11.64
CA VAL A 94 -9.11 -2.08 -12.94
C VAL A 94 -7.67 -2.60 -12.79
N GLU A 95 -6.86 -1.97 -11.94
CA GLU A 95 -5.43 -2.32 -11.83
C GLU A 95 -5.20 -3.62 -11.04
N ARG A 96 -6.04 -3.95 -10.05
CA ARG A 96 -5.97 -5.23 -9.32
C ARG A 96 -6.30 -6.41 -10.24
N GLU A 97 -7.38 -6.31 -11.02
CA GLU A 97 -7.76 -7.34 -11.98
C GLU A 97 -6.69 -7.49 -13.06
N ARG A 98 -6.19 -6.36 -13.58
CA ARG A 98 -5.07 -6.34 -14.53
C ARG A 98 -3.82 -7.02 -13.97
N ALA A 99 -3.52 -6.85 -12.69
CA ALA A 99 -2.39 -7.50 -12.02
C ALA A 99 -2.63 -8.99 -11.73
N GLY A 100 -3.83 -9.52 -11.98
CA GLY A 100 -4.16 -10.92 -11.71
C GLY A 100 -4.35 -11.25 -10.22
N LEU A 101 -4.57 -10.23 -9.38
CA LEU A 101 -4.82 -10.43 -7.94
C LEU A 101 -6.29 -10.81 -7.68
N SER A 102 -6.50 -11.66 -6.67
CA SER A 102 -7.83 -12.14 -6.30
C SER A 102 -8.72 -11.05 -5.67
N ALA A 103 -10.00 -11.37 -5.49
CA ALA A 103 -10.96 -10.49 -4.83
C ALA A 103 -10.68 -10.26 -3.33
N ASP A 104 -9.83 -11.09 -2.73
CA ASP A 104 -9.47 -11.03 -1.31
C ASP A 104 -8.48 -9.92 -1.01
N TRP A 105 -7.77 -9.41 -2.03
CA TRP A 105 -6.98 -8.21 -1.90
C TRP A 105 -7.87 -6.98 -1.71
N LYS A 106 -7.59 -6.21 -0.65
CA LYS A 106 -8.38 -5.03 -0.27
C LYS A 106 -7.61 -3.73 -0.46
N LEU A 107 -8.37 -2.66 -0.62
CA LEU A 107 -7.86 -1.29 -0.70
C LEU A 107 -8.40 -0.48 0.48
N GLY A 108 -7.50 0.17 1.20
CA GLY A 108 -7.81 1.12 2.25
C GLY A 108 -7.17 2.49 2.00
N TRP A 109 -7.42 3.41 2.91
CA TRP A 109 -6.76 4.71 2.96
C TRP A 109 -6.23 4.98 4.36
N SER A 110 -5.18 5.79 4.47
CA SER A 110 -4.64 6.21 5.77
C SER A 110 -4.42 7.71 5.90
N GLY A 111 -4.50 8.21 7.13
CA GLY A 111 -4.06 9.55 7.51
C GLY A 111 -2.55 9.70 7.69
N ALA A 112 -1.76 8.64 7.45
CA ALA A 112 -0.33 8.65 7.68
C ALA A 112 0.40 9.65 6.76
N LYS A 113 1.40 10.33 7.33
CA LYS A 113 2.30 11.28 6.64
C LYS A 113 3.70 10.69 6.41
N THR A 114 3.90 9.43 6.77
CA THR A 114 5.21 8.74 6.77
C THR A 114 5.45 7.91 5.52
N TYR A 115 4.39 7.57 4.78
CA TYR A 115 4.42 6.82 3.53
C TYR A 115 3.28 7.33 2.63
N VAL A 116 3.35 7.07 1.32
CA VAL A 116 2.34 7.52 0.35
C VAL A 116 1.42 6.37 -0.05
N GLY A 117 2.00 5.18 -0.22
CA GLY A 117 1.33 3.90 -0.26
C GLY A 117 2.03 2.93 0.70
N ILE A 118 1.34 1.86 1.09
CA ILE A 118 1.93 0.73 1.78
C ILE A 118 1.17 -0.54 1.44
N THR A 119 1.90 -1.64 1.34
CA THR A 119 1.34 -2.98 1.10
C THR A 119 1.56 -3.86 2.33
N TYR A 120 0.49 -4.43 2.86
CA TYR A 120 0.52 -5.45 3.89
C TYR A 120 0.16 -6.80 3.31
N MET A 121 0.86 -7.83 3.76
CA MET A 121 0.74 -9.20 3.28
C MET A 121 0.67 -10.13 4.48
N TRP A 122 -0.28 -11.06 4.46
CA TRP A 122 -0.53 -11.97 5.57
C TRP A 122 -1.27 -13.21 5.08
N GLY A 123 -1.51 -14.16 5.99
CA GLY A 123 -2.06 -15.48 5.67
C GLY A 123 -1.03 -16.58 5.92
N GLU A 124 -1.54 -17.81 6.04
CA GLU A 124 -0.71 -19.01 6.06
C GLU A 124 -0.62 -19.58 4.64
N ALA A 125 0.23 -20.59 4.43
CA ALA A 125 0.40 -21.21 3.13
C ALA A 125 -0.94 -21.69 2.52
N GLY A 126 -1.31 -21.15 1.36
CA GLY A 126 -2.57 -21.42 0.66
C GLY A 126 -3.73 -20.48 1.01
N GLU A 127 -3.55 -19.55 1.95
CA GLU A 127 -4.54 -18.57 2.40
C GLU A 127 -3.96 -17.13 2.37
N GLU A 128 -2.93 -16.92 1.54
CA GLU A 128 -2.24 -15.65 1.42
C GLU A 128 -3.15 -14.57 0.83
N LYS A 129 -3.11 -13.41 1.46
CA LYS A 129 -3.88 -12.22 1.07
C LYS A 129 -3.13 -10.98 1.47
N GLY A 130 -3.65 -9.84 1.06
CA GLY A 130 -3.02 -8.57 1.36
C GLY A 130 -3.93 -7.37 1.18
N GLU A 131 -3.39 -6.26 1.61
CA GLU A 131 -4.09 -4.99 1.69
C GLU A 131 -3.14 -3.90 1.22
N ILE A 132 -3.67 -2.99 0.40
CA ILE A 132 -2.94 -1.81 -0.02
C ILE A 132 -3.61 -0.59 0.58
N PHE A 133 -2.83 0.28 1.22
CA PHE A 133 -3.31 1.54 1.76
C PHE A 133 -2.67 2.69 1.03
N LEU A 134 -3.50 3.67 0.65
CA LEU A 134 -3.05 4.92 0.06
C LEU A 134 -3.24 6.06 1.05
N SER A 135 -2.26 6.95 1.17
CA SER A 135 -2.39 8.14 2.00
C SER A 135 -3.54 9.01 1.47
N LYS A 136 -4.42 9.52 2.34
CA LYS A 136 -5.43 10.50 1.93
C LYS A 136 -4.82 11.74 1.27
N TYR A 137 -3.57 12.07 1.61
CA TYR A 137 -2.86 13.20 1.04
C TYR A 137 -2.43 12.95 -0.42
N LEU A 138 -2.26 11.68 -0.82
CA LEU A 138 -2.15 11.30 -2.22
C LEU A 138 -3.42 11.67 -2.99
N LEU A 139 -4.58 11.43 -2.37
CA LEU A 139 -5.88 11.64 -3.00
C LEU A 139 -6.22 13.12 -3.23
N LEU A 140 -5.52 14.03 -2.55
CA LEU A 140 -5.61 15.48 -2.78
C LEU A 140 -4.85 15.95 -4.02
N ASP A 141 -3.91 15.15 -4.53
CA ASP A 141 -3.06 15.56 -5.63
C ASP A 141 -3.86 15.70 -6.93
N PRO A 142 -3.83 16.86 -7.60
CA PRO A 142 -4.61 17.07 -8.82
C PRO A 142 -4.12 16.21 -9.99
N VAL A 143 -2.87 15.73 -9.95
CA VAL A 143 -2.25 14.95 -11.03
C VAL A 143 -2.60 13.48 -10.86
N PHE A 144 -3.43 12.95 -11.76
CA PHE A 144 -3.90 11.55 -11.74
C PHE A 144 -2.76 10.52 -11.78
N GLU A 145 -1.70 10.81 -12.52
CA GLU A 145 -0.52 9.93 -12.62
C GLU A 145 0.09 9.61 -11.25
N ASN A 146 -0.07 10.46 -10.23
CA ASN A 146 0.43 10.19 -8.90
C ASN A 146 -0.35 9.06 -8.20
N VAL A 147 -1.69 9.07 -8.27
CA VAL A 147 -2.49 7.99 -7.66
C VAL A 147 -2.32 6.69 -8.42
N LEU A 148 -2.24 6.76 -9.75
CA LEU A 148 -1.94 5.60 -10.61
C LEU A 148 -0.56 5.01 -10.30
N GLY A 149 0.46 5.86 -10.25
CA GLY A 149 1.83 5.43 -10.02
C GLY A 149 2.04 4.83 -8.63
N CYS A 150 1.43 5.43 -7.60
CA CYS A 150 1.44 4.85 -6.26
C CYS A 150 0.75 3.48 -6.23
N MET A 151 -0.42 3.36 -6.86
CA MET A 151 -1.15 2.10 -6.87
C MET A 151 -0.36 0.99 -7.56
N ARG A 152 0.26 1.28 -8.70
CA ARG A 152 1.12 0.33 -9.42
C ARG A 152 2.38 -0.04 -8.64
N HIS A 153 2.96 0.92 -7.90
CA HIS A 153 4.08 0.66 -6.99
C HIS A 153 3.71 -0.37 -5.91
N GLU A 154 2.57 -0.18 -5.26
CA GLU A 154 2.09 -1.09 -4.21
C GLU A 154 1.65 -2.44 -4.80
N LEU A 155 1.00 -2.45 -5.97
CA LEU A 155 0.69 -3.70 -6.68
C LEU A 155 1.97 -4.48 -7.06
N ALA A 156 3.06 -3.79 -7.41
CA ALA A 156 4.33 -4.48 -7.66
C ALA A 156 4.85 -5.18 -6.40
N HIS A 157 4.72 -4.57 -5.22
CA HIS A 157 5.01 -5.25 -3.95
C HIS A 157 4.06 -6.45 -3.74
N ALA A 158 2.77 -6.26 -3.98
CA ALA A 158 1.76 -7.33 -3.87
C ALA A 158 2.08 -8.55 -4.74
N LEU A 159 2.68 -8.38 -5.91
CA LEU A 159 3.05 -9.47 -6.82
C LEU A 159 4.31 -10.23 -6.39
N VAL A 160 5.29 -9.57 -5.77
CA VAL A 160 6.60 -10.21 -5.49
C VAL A 160 6.73 -10.75 -4.08
N GLY A 161 5.89 -10.27 -3.17
CA GLY A 161 5.81 -10.76 -1.80
C GLY A 161 6.71 -10.00 -0.81
N PRO A 162 6.67 -10.38 0.48
CA PRO A 162 7.23 -9.60 1.58
C PRO A 162 8.75 -9.65 1.69
N GLU A 163 9.41 -10.60 1.02
CA GLU A 163 10.87 -10.78 1.08
C GLU A 163 11.61 -9.84 0.13
N GLU A 164 10.89 -9.21 -0.80
CA GLU A 164 11.47 -8.38 -1.83
C GLU A 164 11.02 -6.92 -1.71
N ASP A 165 12.02 -6.06 -1.49
CA ASP A 165 11.89 -4.61 -1.53
C ASP A 165 11.92 -4.15 -3.01
N HIS A 166 12.67 -3.10 -3.40
CA HIS A 166 12.79 -2.68 -4.82
C HIS A 166 13.84 -3.50 -5.60
N GLY A 167 13.85 -4.82 -5.40
CA GLY A 167 14.74 -5.80 -6.01
C GLY A 167 14.46 -6.09 -7.49
N PRO A 168 15.20 -7.01 -8.13
CA PRO A 168 15.03 -7.34 -9.55
C PRO A 168 13.62 -7.83 -9.93
N ARG A 169 12.98 -8.71 -9.14
CA ARG A 169 11.61 -9.18 -9.42
C ARG A 169 10.63 -8.04 -9.22
N TRP A 170 10.82 -7.20 -8.19
CA TRP A 170 9.98 -6.01 -8.00
C TRP A 170 10.06 -5.06 -9.20
N ARG A 171 11.27 -4.80 -9.72
CA ARG A 171 11.43 -3.94 -10.91
C ARG A 171 10.78 -4.55 -12.14
N SER A 172 10.88 -5.87 -12.31
CA SER A 172 10.20 -6.58 -13.40
C SER A 172 8.68 -6.48 -13.28
N ALA A 173 8.14 -6.63 -12.07
CA ALA A 173 6.71 -6.43 -11.80
C ALA A 173 6.27 -4.97 -12.03
N ALA A 174 7.06 -4.01 -11.54
CA ALA A 174 6.80 -2.59 -11.74
C ALA A 174 6.82 -2.20 -13.22
N GLU A 175 7.74 -2.77 -14.01
CA GLU A 175 7.80 -2.60 -15.47
C GLU A 175 6.58 -3.22 -16.16
N ALA A 176 6.21 -4.45 -15.80
CA ALA A 176 5.01 -5.12 -16.34
C ALA A 176 3.72 -4.36 -16.04
N LEU A 177 3.63 -3.74 -14.86
CA LEU A 177 2.52 -2.86 -14.49
C LEU A 177 2.60 -1.49 -15.18
N CYS A 178 3.68 -1.18 -15.90
CA CYS A 178 3.95 0.14 -16.48
C CYS A 178 3.93 1.22 -15.38
N THR A 179 4.60 0.96 -14.27
CA THR A 179 4.74 1.91 -13.15
C THR A 179 5.53 3.13 -13.64
N PRO A 180 5.01 4.36 -13.48
CA PRO A 180 5.72 5.57 -13.89
C PRO A 180 7.12 5.67 -13.26
N ARG A 181 8.09 6.26 -13.97
CA ARG A 181 9.50 6.27 -13.55
C ARG A 181 9.74 7.00 -12.22
N ASN A 182 8.96 8.03 -11.91
CA ASN A 182 8.99 8.70 -10.62
C ASN A 182 8.40 7.85 -9.47
N TRP A 183 7.73 6.75 -9.81
CA TRP A 183 7.16 5.76 -8.91
C TRP A 183 7.90 4.42 -8.92
N SER A 184 8.94 4.23 -9.72
CA SER A 184 9.70 2.97 -9.79
C SER A 184 10.85 2.87 -8.76
N SER A 185 10.72 3.55 -7.62
CA SER A 185 11.67 3.52 -6.48
C SER A 185 10.99 4.11 -5.22
N ASP A 186 11.70 4.21 -4.09
CA ASP A 186 11.20 4.92 -2.90
C ASP A 186 10.78 6.36 -3.22
N THR A 187 9.47 6.61 -3.11
CA THR A 187 8.82 7.84 -3.54
C THR A 187 8.42 8.76 -2.39
N ALA A 188 8.37 8.27 -1.16
CA ALA A 188 7.64 8.94 -0.09
C ALA A 188 8.22 10.33 0.23
N ARG A 189 9.55 10.40 0.36
CA ARG A 189 10.24 11.66 0.65
C ARG A 189 10.06 12.69 -0.47
N ASN A 190 10.14 12.26 -1.72
CA ASN A 190 10.04 13.16 -2.87
C ASN A 190 8.61 13.66 -3.07
N PHE A 191 7.62 12.80 -2.82
CA PHE A 191 6.21 13.16 -2.92
C PHE A 191 5.82 14.27 -1.93
N TYR A 192 6.16 14.08 -0.65
CA TYR A 192 5.78 15.01 0.43
C TYR A 192 6.60 16.30 0.43
N ALA A 193 7.75 16.35 -0.24
CA ALA A 193 8.53 17.58 -0.38
C ALA A 193 7.94 18.57 -1.39
N ARG A 194 6.92 18.20 -2.17
CA ARG A 194 6.34 19.08 -3.21
C ARG A 194 5.52 20.21 -2.58
N PRO A 195 5.79 21.49 -2.90
CA PRO A 195 5.10 22.63 -2.27
C PRO A 195 3.58 22.57 -2.34
N ASN A 196 3.02 22.15 -3.48
CA ASN A 196 1.56 22.05 -3.65
C ASN A 196 0.93 21.00 -2.73
N VAL A 197 1.63 19.88 -2.50
CA VAL A 197 1.16 18.82 -1.57
C VAL A 197 1.12 19.37 -0.15
N VAL A 198 2.19 20.04 0.27
CA VAL A 198 2.26 20.66 1.61
C VAL A 198 1.21 21.77 1.78
N ALA A 199 0.90 22.55 0.74
CA ALA A 199 -0.16 23.54 0.82
C ALA A 199 -1.55 22.89 0.96
N LEU A 200 -1.86 21.90 0.11
CA LEU A 200 -3.15 21.20 0.12
C LEU A 200 -3.38 20.40 1.40
N TRP A 201 -2.35 19.75 1.95
CA TRP A 201 -2.46 19.04 3.23
C TRP A 201 -2.87 20.01 4.36
N THR A 202 -2.45 21.28 4.27
CA THR A 202 -2.51 22.24 5.37
C THR A 202 -3.90 22.83 5.33
N ALA A 203 -4.35 23.16 4.12
CA ALA A 203 -5.73 23.54 3.85
C ALA A 203 -6.71 22.45 4.30
N LEU A 204 -6.43 21.17 4.00
CA LEU A 204 -7.29 20.06 4.44
C LEU A 204 -7.30 19.91 5.97
N ASP A 205 -6.14 19.94 6.62
CA ASP A 205 -6.04 19.80 8.08
C ASP A 205 -6.79 20.97 8.78
N VAL A 206 -6.68 22.20 8.25
CA VAL A 206 -7.44 23.37 8.72
C VAL A 206 -8.95 23.21 8.48
N ALA A 207 -9.35 22.75 7.29
CA ALA A 207 -10.77 22.50 6.99
C ALA A 207 -11.35 21.40 7.88
N SER A 208 -10.56 20.37 8.19
CA SER A 208 -10.94 19.28 9.10
C SER A 208 -11.13 19.79 10.51
N PHE A 209 -10.20 20.60 11.02
CA PHE A 209 -10.33 21.26 12.32
C PHE A 209 -11.57 22.16 12.41
N ALA A 210 -11.92 22.83 11.31
CA ALA A 210 -13.11 23.66 11.22
C ALA A 210 -14.43 22.88 10.99
N GLY A 211 -14.39 21.55 10.85
CA GLY A 211 -15.56 20.72 10.58
C GLY A 211 -16.14 20.87 9.16
N ARG A 212 -15.33 21.33 8.20
CA ARG A 212 -15.73 21.66 6.81
C ARG A 212 -15.08 20.77 5.75
N ALA A 213 -14.25 19.81 6.15
CA ALA A 213 -13.62 18.88 5.21
C ALA A 213 -14.59 17.82 4.70
N PHE A 214 -14.44 17.43 3.44
CA PHE A 214 -15.03 16.22 2.88
C PHE A 214 -14.57 15.00 3.69
N LYS A 215 -15.50 14.10 4.00
CA LYS A 215 -15.25 12.98 4.90
C LYS A 215 -15.05 11.72 4.09
N LEU A 216 -13.84 11.19 4.12
CA LEU A 216 -13.63 9.81 3.73
C LEU A 216 -14.45 8.90 4.67
N PRO A 217 -14.94 7.74 4.18
CA PRO A 217 -15.49 6.72 5.07
C PRO A 217 -14.46 6.41 6.16
N PRO A 218 -14.86 5.95 7.36
CA PRO A 218 -13.93 5.65 8.44
C PRO A 218 -12.68 4.93 7.92
N GLU A 219 -11.50 5.28 8.44
CA GLU A 219 -10.26 4.59 8.09
C GLU A 219 -10.52 3.10 8.25
N LEU A 220 -10.55 2.43 7.10
CA LEU A 220 -10.65 1.00 7.07
C LEU A 220 -9.31 0.51 7.64
N PHE A 221 -9.34 -0.31 8.68
CA PHE A 221 -8.23 -1.15 9.12
C PHE A 221 -6.95 -0.52 9.70
N GLU A 222 -6.76 0.81 9.73
CA GLU A 222 -5.56 1.40 10.35
C GLU A 222 -5.91 2.36 11.50
N LYS A 223 -6.23 1.83 12.69
CA LYS A 223 -6.06 2.65 13.90
C LYS A 223 -4.58 2.68 14.25
N THR A 224 -3.97 3.85 14.08
CA THR A 224 -2.69 4.18 14.73
C THR A 224 -2.90 4.17 16.24
N VAL A 225 -2.61 3.07 16.92
CA VAL A 225 -2.51 3.03 18.37
C VAL A 225 -1.03 3.08 18.72
N TRP A 226 -0.54 4.24 19.17
CA TRP A 226 0.73 4.32 19.90
C TRP A 226 0.40 4.51 21.39
N PRO A 227 0.05 3.47 22.17
CA PRO A 227 0.33 3.52 23.58
C PRO A 227 1.83 3.20 23.73
N GLY A 228 2.52 3.82 24.67
CA GLY A 228 3.95 3.60 24.91
C GLY A 228 4.35 2.18 25.36
N ASP A 229 3.55 1.15 25.07
CA ASP A 229 3.73 -0.25 25.41
C ASP A 229 4.21 -1.13 24.23
N GLY A 230 4.32 -0.56 23.03
CA GLY A 230 4.84 -1.26 21.85
C GLY A 230 3.82 -2.13 21.10
N THR A 231 2.52 -1.93 21.33
CA THR A 231 1.46 -2.67 20.64
C THR A 231 1.20 -2.09 19.23
N ARG A 232 1.05 -2.98 18.22
CA ARG A 232 0.94 -2.66 16.78
C ARG A 232 -0.44 -2.16 16.35
N THR A 233 -0.49 -1.59 15.14
CA THR A 233 -1.68 -1.30 14.34
C THR A 233 -2.78 -2.33 14.56
N VAL A 234 -3.96 -1.84 14.97
CA VAL A 234 -5.13 -2.66 15.25
C VAL A 234 -6.09 -2.50 14.08
N PHE A 235 -6.41 -3.61 13.41
CA PHE A 235 -7.28 -3.64 12.25
C PHE A 235 -8.73 -3.76 12.70
N THR A 236 -9.67 -3.19 11.96
CA THR A 236 -11.10 -3.37 12.22
C THR A 236 -11.75 -3.96 10.98
N ASP A 237 -12.47 -5.07 11.08
CA ASP A 237 -13.20 -5.67 9.95
C ASP A 237 -14.28 -4.73 9.38
N GLU A 238 -14.98 -5.17 8.32
CA GLU A 238 -16.06 -4.39 7.68
C GLU A 238 -17.19 -4.02 8.67
N ASP A 239 -17.30 -4.75 9.80
CA ASP A 239 -18.26 -4.52 10.88
C ASP A 239 -17.68 -3.67 12.04
N GLY A 240 -16.40 -3.26 11.94
CA GLY A 240 -15.72 -2.47 12.96
C GLY A 240 -15.09 -3.28 14.09
N ASN A 241 -15.06 -4.62 14.01
CA ASN A 241 -14.47 -5.47 15.04
C ASN A 241 -12.96 -5.55 14.90
N VAL A 242 -12.25 -5.51 16.02
CA VAL A 242 -10.80 -5.64 16.04
C VAL A 242 -10.35 -7.02 15.51
N VAL A 243 -9.57 -7.01 14.44
CA VAL A 243 -8.86 -8.18 13.90
C VAL A 243 -7.36 -8.02 14.21
N MET A 244 -6.75 -9.05 14.79
CA MET A 244 -5.32 -9.09 15.16
C MET A 244 -4.50 -10.00 14.26
#